data_AF-A0A6I0FKB5-F1
#
_entry.id   AF-A0A6I0FKB5-F1
#
_cell.length_a   1.000
_cell.length_b   1.000
_cell.length_c   1.000
_cell.angle_alpha   90.00
_cell.angle_beta   90.00
_cell.angle_gamma   90.00
#
_symmetry.space_group_name_H-M   'P 1'
#
loop_
_entity.id
_entity.type
_entity.pdbx_description
1 polymer ?
#
loop_
_entity_poly.entity_id
_entity_poly.type
_entity_poly.pdbx_seq_one_letter_code
_entity_poly.pdbx_strand_id
1 'polypeptide(L)'
;MKGIFFGIITLIISTLVIPILIITSCDINIPIISKSNKEAETVESDLTIKVYNHIEKRNMELQLEDYILNVIAAEMPASFELEALKAQAVAARTYAIWKIQIFKSNGNTQHPSAPLCTNHAHCQEWLSTDQLRERHGRLWMYKYWSKLEEAVESTKGVIITYDMQPIEPLYHSTSGGRTENSEDVFLRAVPYLRSVSSPYEERSPVLVDKKVVPVNDFVNQLKVYRKSIKLTAKNIEGQIAIHDRSSGGSIKRMTIGNEEFTGREIRELFKLKSADFTIKASGDNIEFTTRGYGHGVGMSQWGANGMAEKGESYQDILQHYYQGTQLSKIKSYH
;
A
#
# COMPACT_ATOMS: atom_id res chain seq x y z
N MET A 1 -8.02 -46.61 15.58
CA MET A 1 -6.71 -45.99 15.20
C MET A 1 -6.79 -45.02 14.02
N LYS A 2 -7.66 -45.21 13.02
CA LYS A 2 -7.79 -44.30 11.86
C LYS A 2 -8.29 -42.88 12.19
N GLY A 3 -9.16 -42.72 13.19
CA GLY A 3 -9.71 -41.41 13.58
C GLY A 3 -8.72 -40.50 14.33
N ILE A 4 -7.80 -41.09 15.12
CA ILE A 4 -6.77 -40.33 15.84
C ILE A 4 -5.71 -39.81 14.86
N PHE A 5 -5.36 -40.61 13.85
CA PHE A 5 -4.43 -40.20 12.79
C PHE A 5 -4.99 -39.03 11.95
N PHE A 6 -6.29 -39.07 11.62
CA PHE A 6 -6.94 -37.98 10.90
C PHE A 6 -6.98 -36.70 11.73
N GLY A 7 -7.28 -36.80 13.03
CA GLY A 7 -7.29 -35.66 13.95
C GLY A 7 -5.92 -34.99 14.13
N ILE A 8 -4.83 -35.78 14.15
CA ILE A 8 -3.46 -35.24 14.23
C ILE A 8 -3.07 -34.54 12.91
N ILE A 9 -3.49 -35.07 11.75
CA ILE A 9 -3.25 -34.43 10.45
C ILE A 9 -4.02 -33.11 10.32
N THR A 10 -5.30 -33.05 10.72
CA THR A 10 -6.04 -31.78 10.71
C THR A 10 -5.48 -30.76 11.69
N LEU A 11 -4.96 -31.21 12.85
CA LEU A 11 -4.28 -30.34 13.81
C LEU A 11 -2.95 -29.79 13.25
N ILE A 12 -2.16 -30.62 12.56
CA ILE A 12 -0.90 -30.19 11.91
C ILE A 12 -1.18 -29.23 10.76
N ILE A 13 -2.20 -29.50 9.92
CA ILE A 13 -2.59 -28.59 8.83
C ILE A 13 -3.09 -27.26 9.39
N SER A 14 -3.90 -27.27 10.47
CA SER A 14 -4.44 -26.03 11.05
C SER A 14 -3.42 -25.21 11.84
N THR A 15 -2.43 -25.86 12.46
CA THR A 15 -1.42 -25.17 13.29
C THR A 15 -0.15 -24.81 12.55
N LEU A 16 0.22 -25.51 11.48
CA LEU A 16 1.44 -25.24 10.72
C LEU A 16 1.16 -24.67 9.33
N VAL A 17 0.17 -25.21 8.60
CA VAL A 17 -0.04 -24.81 7.19
C VAL A 17 -0.87 -23.53 7.07
N ILE A 18 -1.87 -23.32 7.93
CA ILE A 18 -2.70 -22.10 7.91
C ILE A 18 -1.89 -20.85 8.29
N PRO A 19 -1.04 -20.85 9.34
CA PRO A 19 -0.17 -19.69 9.60
C PRO A 19 0.82 -19.44 8.47
N ILE A 20 1.39 -20.48 7.85
CA ILE A 20 2.29 -20.34 6.68
C ILE A 20 1.57 -19.69 5.49
N LEU A 21 0.32 -20.05 5.21
CA LEU A 21 -0.50 -19.44 4.15
C LEU A 21 -0.89 -17.99 4.48
N ILE A 22 -1.12 -17.65 5.75
CA ILE A 22 -1.39 -16.27 6.18
C ILE A 22 -0.11 -15.41 6.10
N ILE A 23 1.06 -15.98 6.43
CA ILE A 23 2.38 -15.33 6.33
C ILE A 23 2.69 -14.95 4.88
N THR A 24 2.30 -15.76 3.89
CA THR A 24 2.58 -15.48 2.46
C THR A 24 1.85 -14.29 1.84
N SER A 25 0.98 -13.58 2.59
CA SER A 25 0.23 -12.43 2.05
C SER A 25 0.83 -11.05 2.37
N CYS A 26 1.97 -11.00 3.07
CA CYS A 26 2.60 -9.74 3.50
C CYS A 26 4.14 -9.76 3.38
N ASP A 27 4.67 -10.42 2.34
CA ASP A 27 6.12 -10.41 2.08
C ASP A 27 6.48 -9.27 1.13
N ILE A 28 7.22 -8.28 1.65
CA ILE A 28 8.08 -7.45 0.81
C ILE A 28 9.15 -8.39 0.23
N ASN A 29 9.08 -8.61 -1.07
CA ASN A 29 10.06 -9.41 -1.78
C ASN A 29 11.30 -8.56 -2.06
N ILE A 30 12.25 -8.60 -1.13
CA ILE A 30 13.62 -8.18 -1.39
C ILE A 30 14.25 -9.27 -2.27
N PRO A 31 14.75 -8.97 -3.48
CA PRO A 31 15.55 -9.93 -4.22
C PRO A 31 16.77 -10.29 -3.36
N ILE A 32 16.82 -11.53 -2.88
CA ILE A 32 18.02 -12.06 -2.23
C ILE A 32 19.10 -12.04 -3.32
N ILE A 33 20.15 -11.23 -3.11
CA ILE A 33 21.35 -11.25 -3.96
C ILE A 33 22.00 -12.63 -3.78
N SER A 34 21.58 -13.60 -4.60
CA SER A 34 22.53 -14.63 -5.00
C SER A 34 23.55 -13.92 -5.87
N LYS A 35 24.84 -13.97 -5.51
CA LYS A 35 25.94 -13.65 -6.43
C LYS A 35 25.86 -14.62 -7.62
N SER A 36 24.97 -14.34 -8.55
CA SER A 36 24.95 -14.94 -9.86
C SER A 36 25.25 -13.80 -10.82
N ASN A 37 26.28 -13.97 -11.64
CA ASN A 37 26.60 -13.10 -12.77
C ASN A 37 25.50 -13.18 -13.84
N LYS A 38 24.26 -12.83 -13.49
CA LYS A 38 23.21 -12.57 -14.47
C LYS A 38 23.36 -11.13 -14.87
N GLU A 39 23.72 -10.93 -16.13
CA GLU A 39 23.59 -9.64 -16.80
C GLU A 39 22.17 -9.11 -16.50
N ALA A 40 22.09 -7.87 -16.01
CA ALA A 40 20.81 -7.24 -15.73
C ALA A 40 20.01 -7.21 -17.03
N GLU A 41 18.87 -7.89 -17.04
CA GLU A 41 17.98 -7.93 -18.19
C GLU A 41 17.55 -6.49 -18.49
N THR A 42 17.78 -6.04 -19.73
CA THR A 42 17.47 -4.67 -20.12
C THR A 42 15.94 -4.54 -20.22
N VAL A 43 15.34 -3.66 -19.41
CA VAL A 43 13.91 -3.37 -19.45
C VAL A 43 13.64 -2.29 -20.49
N GLU A 44 12.56 -2.46 -21.27
CA GLU A 44 12.14 -1.55 -22.34
C GLU A 44 10.98 -0.62 -21.90
N SER A 45 10.93 0.62 -22.39
CA SER A 45 9.84 1.57 -22.05
C SER A 45 8.58 1.40 -22.88
N ASP A 46 8.74 0.94 -24.12
CA ASP A 46 7.72 0.59 -25.10
C ASP A 46 7.21 -0.86 -24.91
N LEU A 47 7.36 -1.36 -23.68
CA LEU A 47 6.98 -2.70 -23.29
C LEU A 47 5.45 -2.86 -23.29
N THR A 48 4.98 -3.90 -23.97
CA THR A 48 3.63 -4.44 -23.77
C THR A 48 3.61 -5.32 -22.53
N ILE A 49 2.75 -4.99 -21.56
CA ILE A 49 2.61 -5.70 -20.29
C ILE A 49 1.30 -6.49 -20.21
N LYS A 50 1.32 -7.61 -19.49
CA LYS A 50 0.13 -8.42 -19.18
C LYS A 50 -0.47 -7.99 -17.85
N VAL A 51 -1.75 -7.64 -17.86
CA VAL A 51 -2.50 -7.19 -16.66
C VAL A 51 -3.78 -7.99 -16.52
N TYR A 52 -4.02 -8.57 -15.34
CA TYR A 52 -5.28 -9.25 -15.02
C TYR A 52 -6.34 -8.24 -14.56
N ASN A 53 -7.45 -8.14 -15.29
CA ASN A 53 -8.60 -7.36 -14.88
C ASN A 53 -9.42 -8.18 -13.87
N HIS A 54 -9.41 -7.76 -12.60
CA HIS A 54 -10.07 -8.51 -11.52
C HIS A 54 -11.62 -8.44 -11.56
N ILE A 55 -12.17 -7.43 -12.24
CA ILE A 55 -13.62 -7.24 -12.40
C ILE A 55 -14.13 -8.11 -13.55
N GLU A 56 -13.52 -7.98 -14.72
CA GLU A 56 -13.90 -8.71 -15.93
C GLU A 56 -13.35 -10.14 -15.98
N LYS A 57 -12.47 -10.49 -15.03
CA LYS A 57 -11.81 -11.79 -14.89
C LYS A 57 -11.07 -12.25 -16.14
N ARG A 58 -10.41 -11.32 -16.84
CA ARG A 58 -9.63 -11.60 -18.07
C ARG A 58 -8.27 -10.92 -18.05
N ASN A 59 -7.33 -11.45 -18.83
CA ASN A 59 -6.05 -10.79 -19.08
C ASN A 59 -6.21 -9.71 -20.17
N MET A 60 -5.43 -8.65 -20.02
CA MET A 60 -5.27 -7.56 -20.97
C MET A 60 -3.80 -7.43 -21.31
N GLU A 61 -3.51 -7.02 -22.54
CA GLU A 61 -2.19 -6.59 -22.97
C GLU A 61 -2.24 -5.10 -23.24
N LEU A 62 -1.41 -4.33 -22.53
CA LEU A 62 -1.41 -2.87 -22.54
C LEU A 62 0.01 -2.37 -22.76
N GLN A 63 0.16 -1.23 -23.46
CA GLN A 63 1.42 -0.51 -23.44
C GLN A 63 1.69 -0.01 -22.02
N LEU A 64 2.95 -0.11 -21.57
CA LEU A 64 3.33 0.27 -20.20
C LEU A 64 2.88 1.69 -19.88
N GLU A 65 3.19 2.66 -20.75
CA GLU A 65 2.87 4.07 -20.50
C GLU A 65 1.36 4.36 -20.49
N ASP A 66 0.57 3.69 -21.33
CA ASP A 66 -0.90 3.77 -21.29
C ASP A 66 -1.45 3.20 -19.98
N TYR A 67 -0.86 2.09 -19.51
CA TYR A 67 -1.20 1.53 -18.20
C TYR A 67 -0.88 2.53 -17.07
N ILE A 68 0.30 3.16 -17.09
CA ILE A 68 0.69 4.15 -16.06
C ILE A 68 -0.23 5.37 -16.05
N LEU A 69 -0.63 5.89 -17.21
CA LEU A 69 -1.60 6.99 -17.30
C LEU A 69 -2.89 6.67 -16.56
N ASN A 70 -3.43 5.48 -16.79
CA ASN A 70 -4.66 5.02 -16.17
C ASN A 70 -4.49 4.68 -14.68
N VAL A 71 -3.30 4.25 -14.24
CA VAL A 71 -2.99 4.10 -12.80
C VAL A 71 -3.00 5.46 -12.10
N ILE A 72 -2.24 6.44 -12.59
CA ILE A 72 -2.13 7.73 -11.89
C ILE A 72 -3.46 8.49 -11.86
N ALA A 73 -4.27 8.34 -12.91
CA ALA A 73 -5.61 8.91 -12.98
C ALA A 73 -6.58 8.29 -11.96
N ALA A 74 -6.34 7.04 -11.56
CA ALA A 74 -7.17 6.31 -10.61
C ALA A 74 -6.66 6.42 -9.16
N GLU A 75 -5.34 6.58 -8.96
CA GLU A 75 -4.68 6.64 -7.65
C GLU A 75 -4.67 8.04 -7.03
N MET A 76 -4.47 9.10 -7.84
CA MET A 76 -4.29 10.46 -7.34
C MET A 76 -5.31 11.44 -7.88
N PRO A 77 -5.71 12.46 -7.09
CA PRO A 77 -6.54 13.54 -7.61
C PRO A 77 -5.78 14.28 -8.72
N ALA A 78 -6.33 14.32 -9.93
CA ALA A 78 -5.66 14.97 -11.07
C ALA A 78 -5.51 16.50 -10.94
N SER A 79 -6.12 17.09 -9.90
CA SER A 79 -5.89 18.47 -9.50
C SER A 79 -4.57 18.70 -8.77
N PHE A 80 -3.90 17.64 -8.31
CA PHE A 80 -2.59 17.74 -7.66
C PHE A 80 -1.54 18.33 -8.58
N GLU A 81 -0.48 18.87 -8.00
CA GLU A 81 0.62 19.50 -8.71
C GLU A 81 1.32 18.55 -9.67
N LEU A 82 1.84 19.11 -10.77
CA LEU A 82 2.43 18.31 -11.85
C LEU A 82 3.61 17.47 -11.34
N GLU A 83 4.47 18.02 -10.48
CA GLU A 83 5.62 17.29 -9.92
C GLU A 83 5.18 16.13 -9.02
N ALA A 84 4.05 16.25 -8.31
CA ALA A 84 3.49 15.14 -7.53
C ALA A 84 2.93 14.03 -8.44
N LEU A 85 2.27 14.40 -9.55
CA LEU A 85 1.79 13.44 -10.55
C LEU A 85 2.96 12.73 -11.25
N LYS A 86 4.06 13.44 -11.54
CA LYS A 86 5.30 12.86 -12.07
C LYS A 86 5.92 11.87 -11.09
N ALA A 87 6.00 12.21 -9.80
CA ALA A 87 6.52 11.31 -8.77
C ALA A 87 5.70 10.02 -8.69
N GLN A 88 4.37 10.13 -8.75
CA GLN A 88 3.49 8.97 -8.79
C GLN A 88 3.63 8.15 -10.08
N ALA A 89 3.78 8.78 -11.24
CA ALA A 89 4.01 8.07 -12.49
C ALA A 89 5.28 7.21 -12.42
N VAL A 90 6.37 7.77 -11.88
CA VAL A 90 7.63 7.05 -11.67
C VAL A 90 7.48 5.93 -10.64
N ALA A 91 6.78 6.15 -9.53
CA ALA A 91 6.51 5.10 -8.53
C ALA A 91 5.65 3.97 -9.12
N ALA A 92 4.55 4.29 -9.81
CA ALA A 92 3.67 3.31 -10.44
C ALA A 92 4.39 2.50 -11.54
N ARG A 93 5.25 3.15 -12.33
CA ARG A 93 6.08 2.48 -13.34
C ARG A 93 7.09 1.55 -12.70
N THR A 94 7.77 2.02 -11.66
CA THR A 94 8.71 1.20 -10.90
C THR A 94 8.03 -0.02 -10.29
N TYR A 95 6.82 0.13 -9.74
CA TYR A 95 6.03 -0.99 -9.20
C TYR A 95 5.69 -2.02 -10.29
N ALA A 96 5.26 -1.55 -11.46
CA ALA A 96 4.97 -2.41 -12.60
C ALA A 96 6.19 -3.24 -13.01
N ILE A 97 7.34 -2.58 -13.20
CA ILE A 97 8.59 -3.25 -13.57
C ILE A 97 9.07 -4.21 -12.49
N TRP A 98 9.06 -3.79 -11.23
CA TRP A 98 9.44 -4.66 -10.10
C TRP A 98 8.57 -5.92 -10.05
N LYS A 99 7.24 -5.79 -10.16
CA LYS A 99 6.30 -6.93 -10.21
C LYS A 99 6.60 -7.88 -11.37
N ILE A 100 6.82 -7.33 -12.56
CA ILE A 100 7.17 -8.12 -13.75
C ILE A 100 8.48 -8.87 -13.51
N GLN A 101 9.47 -8.25 -12.88
CA GLN A 101 10.75 -8.88 -12.60
C GLN A 101 10.65 -10.01 -11.57
N ILE A 102 9.90 -9.82 -10.47
CA ILE A 102 9.80 -10.84 -9.41
C ILE A 102 8.96 -12.06 -9.80
N PHE A 103 7.90 -11.88 -10.60
CA PHE A 103 7.02 -12.97 -11.03
C PHE A 103 7.35 -13.50 -12.43
N LYS A 104 8.24 -12.82 -13.16
CA LYS A 104 8.43 -12.99 -14.61
C LYS A 104 7.07 -12.89 -15.31
N SER A 105 6.97 -13.34 -16.56
CA SER A 105 5.68 -13.44 -17.25
C SER A 105 4.73 -14.51 -16.65
N ASN A 106 5.08 -15.15 -15.53
CA ASN A 106 4.40 -16.33 -14.98
C ASN A 106 3.42 -16.03 -13.83
N GLY A 107 3.07 -14.75 -13.61
CA GLY A 107 2.03 -14.32 -12.68
C GLY A 107 2.24 -14.70 -11.21
N ASN A 108 1.20 -14.52 -10.39
CA ASN A 108 1.21 -14.82 -8.94
C ASN A 108 0.11 -15.85 -8.60
N THR A 109 0.13 -16.44 -7.41
CA THR A 109 -0.89 -17.37 -6.90
C THR A 109 -2.33 -16.88 -7.07
N GLN A 110 -2.57 -15.57 -6.94
CA GLN A 110 -3.90 -14.97 -7.13
C GLN A 110 -4.26 -14.69 -8.59
N HIS A 111 -3.26 -14.51 -9.46
CA HIS A 111 -3.43 -14.29 -10.90
C HIS A 111 -2.25 -14.90 -11.67
N PRO A 112 -2.25 -16.24 -11.89
CA PRO A 112 -1.10 -16.96 -12.45
C PRO A 112 -0.78 -16.58 -13.90
N SER A 113 -1.71 -15.91 -14.59
CA SER A 113 -1.59 -15.58 -16.00
C SER A 113 -1.05 -14.18 -16.29
N ALA A 114 -0.82 -13.35 -15.27
CA ALA A 114 -0.31 -11.99 -15.42
C ALA A 114 0.50 -11.55 -14.20
N PRO A 115 1.59 -10.79 -14.35
CA PRO A 115 2.38 -10.27 -13.22
C PRO A 115 1.66 -9.17 -12.42
N LEU A 116 0.69 -8.48 -13.05
CA LEU A 116 -0.04 -7.34 -12.50
C LEU A 116 -1.55 -7.61 -12.48
N CYS A 117 -2.28 -6.92 -11.61
CA CYS A 117 -3.74 -6.87 -11.65
C CYS A 117 -4.29 -5.46 -11.36
N THR A 118 -5.57 -5.26 -11.64
CA THR A 118 -6.26 -3.97 -11.45
C THR A 118 -6.86 -3.77 -10.05
N ASN A 119 -6.54 -4.64 -9.07
CA ASN A 119 -7.08 -4.56 -7.71
C ASN A 119 -6.11 -3.78 -6.81
N HIS A 120 -6.53 -2.61 -6.31
CA HIS A 120 -5.73 -1.77 -5.41
C HIS A 120 -5.33 -2.47 -4.09
N ALA A 121 -6.08 -3.48 -3.65
CA ALA A 121 -5.75 -4.23 -2.43
C ALA A 121 -4.60 -5.24 -2.64
N HIS A 122 -4.18 -5.46 -3.88
CA HIS A 122 -3.15 -6.45 -4.23
C HIS A 122 -2.02 -5.87 -5.08
N CYS A 123 -2.36 -5.02 -6.04
CA CYS A 123 -1.43 -4.30 -6.89
C CYS A 123 -1.58 -2.80 -6.69
N GLN A 124 -1.98 -2.09 -7.74
CA GLN A 124 -2.26 -0.67 -7.73
C GLN A 124 -3.61 -0.44 -8.40
N GLU A 125 -4.29 0.64 -8.02
CA GLU A 125 -5.57 1.01 -8.60
C GLU A 125 -5.39 1.25 -10.10
N TRP A 126 -6.31 0.72 -10.90
CA TRP A 126 -6.33 0.93 -12.34
C TRP A 126 -7.76 0.90 -12.84
N LEU A 127 -8.10 1.89 -13.66
CA LEU A 127 -9.40 2.00 -14.31
C LEU A 127 -9.20 2.24 -15.79
N SER A 128 -10.03 1.62 -16.62
CA SER A 128 -10.02 1.92 -18.04
C SER A 128 -10.44 3.38 -18.29
N THR A 129 -10.08 3.93 -19.45
CA THR A 129 -10.44 5.30 -19.82
C THR A 129 -11.97 5.51 -19.83
N ASP A 130 -12.72 4.46 -20.18
CA ASP A 130 -14.18 4.49 -20.11
C ASP A 130 -14.69 4.55 -18.66
N GLN A 131 -14.09 3.78 -17.75
CA GLN A 131 -14.42 3.81 -16.32
C GLN A 131 -14.04 5.15 -15.67
N LEU A 132 -12.91 5.74 -16.05
CA LEU A 132 -12.50 7.08 -15.60
C LEU A 132 -13.50 8.14 -16.08
N ARG A 133 -13.92 8.06 -17.35
CA ARG A 133 -14.91 8.96 -17.93
C ARG A 133 -16.29 8.80 -17.27
N GLU A 134 -16.69 7.59 -16.93
CA GLU A 134 -17.93 7.33 -16.20
C GLU A 134 -17.86 7.89 -14.77
N ARG A 135 -16.76 7.65 -14.08
CA ARG A 135 -16.54 8.10 -12.69
C ARG A 135 -16.49 9.63 -12.57
N HIS A 136 -15.79 10.30 -13.48
CA HIS A 136 -15.47 11.74 -13.33
C HIS A 136 -16.23 12.65 -14.32
N GLY A 137 -16.80 12.10 -15.38
CA GLY A 137 -17.50 12.85 -16.41
C GLY A 137 -16.57 13.51 -17.44
N ARG A 138 -17.16 13.94 -18.57
CA ARG A 138 -16.43 14.47 -19.73
C ARG A 138 -15.66 15.76 -19.44
N LEU A 139 -16.18 16.63 -18.58
CA LEU A 139 -15.52 17.89 -18.23
C LEU A 139 -14.23 17.67 -17.46
N TRP A 140 -14.20 16.66 -16.58
CA TRP A 140 -12.97 16.29 -15.87
C TRP A 140 -11.91 15.77 -16.83
N MET A 141 -12.31 14.88 -17.75
CA MET A 141 -11.41 14.36 -18.80
C MET A 141 -10.82 15.53 -19.59
N TYR A 142 -11.67 16.43 -20.10
CA TYR A 142 -11.21 17.60 -20.85
C TYR A 142 -10.24 18.49 -20.06
N LYS A 143 -10.50 18.69 -18.76
CA LYS A 143 -9.71 19.59 -17.92
C LYS A 143 -8.35 19.01 -17.51
N TYR A 144 -8.28 17.71 -17.23
CA TYR A 144 -7.12 17.13 -16.53
C TYR A 144 -6.34 16.10 -17.36
N TRP A 145 -6.93 15.54 -18.42
CA TRP A 145 -6.29 14.44 -19.15
C TRP A 145 -4.92 14.83 -19.73
N SER A 146 -4.80 16.01 -20.33
CA SER A 146 -3.53 16.51 -20.87
C SER A 146 -2.45 16.68 -19.79
N LYS A 147 -2.81 17.09 -18.57
CA LYS A 147 -1.87 17.21 -17.45
C LYS A 147 -1.35 15.84 -17.00
N LEU A 148 -2.22 14.83 -17.01
CA LEU A 148 -1.85 13.45 -16.68
C LEU A 148 -0.94 12.86 -17.77
N GLU A 149 -1.27 13.08 -19.05
CA GLU A 149 -0.41 12.71 -20.19
C GLU A 149 0.97 13.38 -20.08
N GLU A 150 1.02 14.67 -19.77
CA GLU A 150 2.26 15.40 -19.56
C GLU A 150 3.11 14.79 -18.43
N ALA A 151 2.49 14.43 -17.30
CA ALA A 151 3.19 13.80 -16.17
C ALA A 151 3.81 12.44 -16.56
N VAL A 152 3.11 11.62 -17.34
CA VAL A 152 3.59 10.33 -17.81
C VAL A 152 4.69 10.49 -18.86
N GLU A 153 4.46 11.31 -19.89
CA GLU A 153 5.39 11.46 -21.01
C GLU A 153 6.71 12.12 -20.57
N SER A 154 6.63 13.15 -19.73
CA SER A 154 7.84 13.81 -19.20
C SER A 154 8.68 12.92 -18.26
N THR A 155 8.10 11.82 -17.76
CA THR A 155 8.79 10.82 -16.93
C THR A 155 8.93 9.48 -17.63
N LYS A 156 8.73 9.44 -18.95
CA LYS A 156 8.71 8.20 -19.74
C LYS A 156 9.97 7.37 -19.51
N GLY A 157 9.75 6.12 -19.14
CA GLY A 157 10.81 5.17 -18.82
C GLY A 157 11.63 5.44 -17.56
N VAL A 158 11.32 6.48 -16.77
CA VAL A 158 12.03 6.73 -15.51
C VAL A 158 11.46 5.83 -14.42
N ILE A 159 12.37 5.15 -13.69
CA ILE A 159 12.10 4.25 -12.56
C ILE A 159 13.03 4.55 -11.38
N ILE A 160 12.70 4.03 -10.20
CA ILE A 160 13.48 4.17 -8.97
C ILE A 160 14.25 2.87 -8.73
N THR A 161 15.54 2.97 -8.48
CA THR A 161 16.42 1.82 -8.27
C THR A 161 17.23 1.93 -6.98
N TYR A 162 17.56 0.78 -6.42
CA TYR A 162 18.51 0.61 -5.31
C TYR A 162 19.42 -0.56 -5.66
N ASP A 163 20.75 -0.38 -5.56
CA ASP A 163 21.74 -1.36 -6.04
C ASP A 163 21.49 -1.82 -7.48
N MET A 164 21.14 -0.87 -8.36
CA MET A 164 20.80 -1.10 -9.78
C MET A 164 19.60 -2.02 -10.03
N GLN A 165 18.77 -2.29 -9.02
CA GLN A 165 17.53 -3.06 -9.15
C GLN A 165 16.31 -2.16 -8.91
N PRO A 166 15.20 -2.34 -9.65
CA PRO A 166 13.94 -1.67 -9.35
C PRO A 166 13.51 -1.95 -7.91
N ILE A 167 13.12 -0.91 -7.19
CA ILE A 167 12.60 -1.07 -5.83
C ILE A 167 11.14 -1.54 -5.84
N GLU A 168 10.63 -1.96 -4.68
CA GLU A 168 9.18 -1.98 -4.42
C GLU A 168 8.76 -0.59 -3.88
N PRO A 169 8.17 0.29 -4.71
CA PRO A 169 7.95 1.69 -4.38
C PRO A 169 6.60 1.86 -3.68
N LEU A 170 6.48 1.37 -2.44
CA LEU A 170 5.22 1.51 -1.69
C LEU A 170 4.81 2.98 -1.57
N TYR A 171 3.51 3.26 -1.68
CA TYR A 171 2.95 4.60 -1.55
C TYR A 171 1.55 4.55 -0.93
N HIS A 172 1.12 5.65 -0.32
CA HIS A 172 -0.16 5.74 0.39
C HIS A 172 -0.73 7.16 0.33
N SER A 173 -1.98 7.34 0.76
CA SER A 173 -2.67 8.62 0.63
C SER A 173 -2.11 9.72 1.53
N THR A 174 -2.08 9.49 2.84
CA THR A 174 -1.64 10.51 3.82
C THR A 174 -0.94 9.82 4.99
N SER A 175 0.23 10.31 5.37
CA SER A 175 1.06 9.68 6.40
C SER A 175 0.64 10.05 7.81
N GLY A 176 0.10 11.26 8.01
CA GLY A 176 -0.19 11.78 9.34
C GLY A 176 0.93 12.67 9.91
N GLY A 177 1.91 13.04 9.07
CA GLY A 177 3.06 13.89 9.42
C GLY A 177 4.40 13.17 9.37
N ARG A 178 4.42 11.83 9.39
CA ARG A 178 5.62 11.00 9.25
C ARG A 178 5.27 9.66 8.60
N THR A 179 6.18 9.13 7.79
CA THR A 179 6.05 7.79 7.21
C THR A 179 6.53 6.71 8.19
N GLU A 180 6.19 5.47 7.91
CA GLU A 180 6.56 4.29 8.67
C GLU A 180 7.83 3.63 8.12
N ASN A 181 8.61 2.99 8.99
CA ASN A 181 9.61 2.02 8.53
C ASN A 181 8.89 0.78 8.00
N SER A 182 9.47 0.12 6.98
CA SER A 182 8.84 -1.08 6.43
C SER A 182 8.62 -2.18 7.46
N GLU A 183 9.56 -2.41 8.39
CA GLU A 183 9.45 -3.43 9.43
C GLU A 183 8.43 -3.11 10.55
N ASP A 184 7.97 -1.87 10.63
CA ASP A 184 6.92 -1.49 11.59
C ASP A 184 5.51 -1.87 11.07
N VAL A 185 5.40 -2.18 9.77
CA VAL A 185 4.13 -2.48 9.09
C VAL A 185 4.14 -3.86 8.40
N PHE A 186 5.29 -4.28 7.89
CA PHE A 186 5.54 -5.51 7.14
C PHE A 186 6.66 -6.34 7.80
N LEU A 187 6.93 -7.53 7.27
CA LEU A 187 7.82 -8.51 7.91
C LEU A 187 9.32 -8.17 7.86
N ARG A 188 9.74 -7.26 6.96
CA ARG A 188 11.17 -7.04 6.68
C ARG A 188 11.53 -5.57 6.65
N ALA A 189 12.73 -5.31 7.12
CA ALA A 189 13.38 -4.01 7.02
C ALA A 189 13.94 -3.83 5.60
N VAL A 190 13.57 -2.73 4.93
CA VAL A 190 13.96 -2.39 3.56
C VAL A 190 14.74 -1.07 3.56
N PRO A 191 16.02 -1.04 3.13
CA PRO A 191 16.90 0.13 3.31
C PRO A 191 16.33 1.46 2.82
N TYR A 192 15.57 1.44 1.73
CA TYR A 192 14.96 2.62 1.12
C TYR A 192 13.55 2.96 1.62
N LEU A 193 12.92 2.13 2.46
CA LEU A 193 11.59 2.39 3.06
C LEU A 193 11.72 2.68 4.54
N ARG A 194 12.18 3.89 4.85
CA ARG A 194 12.45 4.38 6.21
C ARG A 194 11.53 5.52 6.58
N SER A 195 11.28 5.65 7.88
CA SER A 195 10.47 6.73 8.41
C SER A 195 11.12 8.09 8.15
N VAL A 196 10.45 8.92 7.37
CA VAL A 196 10.81 10.31 7.09
C VAL A 196 9.69 11.23 7.56
N SER A 197 10.04 12.50 7.80
CA SER A 197 9.03 13.53 8.02
C SER A 197 8.22 13.72 6.73
N SER A 198 6.91 13.91 6.83
CA SER A 198 6.06 14.24 5.69
C SER A 198 5.28 15.51 6.03
N PRO A 199 5.94 16.68 6.01
CA PRO A 199 5.25 17.95 6.22
C PRO A 199 4.26 18.24 5.08
N TYR A 200 3.40 19.24 5.27
CA TYR A 200 2.51 19.78 4.22
C TYR A 200 1.25 18.95 3.90
N GLU A 201 0.84 18.05 4.79
CA GLU A 201 -0.36 17.22 4.63
C GLU A 201 -1.64 17.85 5.20
N GLU A 202 -1.60 19.09 5.70
CA GLU A 202 -2.68 19.74 6.45
C GLU A 202 -3.97 19.92 5.64
N ARG A 203 -3.86 19.98 4.31
CA ARG A 203 -5.01 20.08 3.40
C ARG A 203 -5.61 18.73 3.02
N SER A 204 -5.02 17.62 3.45
CA SER A 204 -5.62 16.31 3.23
C SER A 204 -6.95 16.20 3.98
N PRO A 205 -8.08 15.92 3.28
CA PRO A 205 -9.38 15.79 3.92
C PRO A 205 -9.46 14.54 4.82
N VAL A 206 -8.46 13.67 4.72
CA VAL A 206 -8.34 12.42 5.46
C VAL A 206 -7.13 12.45 6.42
N LEU A 207 -6.59 13.63 6.72
CA LEU A 207 -5.50 13.76 7.69
C LEU A 207 -5.93 13.31 9.08
N VAL A 208 -7.15 13.64 9.49
CA VAL A 208 -7.76 13.18 10.74
C VAL A 208 -9.16 12.67 10.42
N ASP A 209 -9.46 11.44 10.84
CA ASP A 209 -10.77 10.83 10.66
C ASP A 209 -11.28 10.26 11.99
N LYS A 210 -12.60 10.38 12.20
CA LYS A 210 -13.26 9.90 13.41
C LYS A 210 -14.24 8.78 13.06
N LYS A 211 -14.13 7.68 13.79
CA LYS A 211 -15.08 6.57 13.69
C LYS A 211 -15.64 6.21 15.05
N VAL A 212 -16.96 6.18 15.14
CA VAL A 212 -17.70 5.79 16.34
C VAL A 212 -18.25 4.38 16.14
N VAL A 213 -18.04 3.51 17.13
CA VAL A 213 -18.50 2.12 17.14
C VAL A 213 -19.22 1.86 18.47
N PRO A 214 -20.44 1.31 18.47
CA PRO A 214 -21.09 0.90 19.72
C PRO A 214 -20.21 -0.08 20.52
N VAL A 215 -20.16 0.06 21.84
CA VAL A 215 -19.33 -0.79 22.71
C VAL A 215 -19.68 -2.27 22.53
N ASN A 216 -20.97 -2.59 22.37
CA ASN A 216 -21.40 -3.97 22.13
C ASN A 216 -20.84 -4.54 20.82
N ASP A 217 -20.84 -3.74 19.75
CA ASP A 217 -20.29 -4.15 18.45
C ASP A 217 -18.77 -4.32 18.53
N PHE A 218 -18.08 -3.39 19.20
CA PHE A 218 -16.64 -3.49 19.47
C PHE A 218 -16.28 -4.79 20.20
N VAL A 219 -16.99 -5.10 21.29
CA VAL A 219 -16.77 -6.32 22.08
C VAL A 219 -17.08 -7.58 21.27
N ASN A 220 -18.21 -7.59 20.56
CA ASN A 220 -18.64 -8.75 19.78
C ASN A 220 -17.65 -9.04 18.63
N GLN A 221 -17.23 -8.00 17.91
CA GLN A 221 -16.30 -8.15 16.79
C GLN A 221 -14.94 -8.69 17.25
N LEU A 222 -14.43 -8.20 18.39
CA LEU A 222 -13.19 -8.73 18.98
C LEU A 222 -13.32 -10.17 19.47
N LYS A 223 -14.46 -10.56 20.05
CA LYS A 223 -14.72 -11.95 20.47
C LYS A 223 -14.82 -12.92 19.29
N VAL A 224 -15.39 -12.46 18.17
CA VAL A 224 -15.43 -13.23 16.92
C VAL A 224 -14.02 -13.42 16.37
N TYR A 225 -13.22 -12.35 16.38
CA TYR A 225 -11.85 -12.37 15.86
C TYR A 225 -10.89 -13.21 16.75
N ARG A 226 -10.96 -13.05 18.07
CA ARG A 226 -10.17 -13.82 19.05
C ARG A 226 -11.07 -14.46 20.09
N LYS A 227 -11.36 -15.75 19.90
CA LYS A 227 -12.22 -16.53 20.79
C LYS A 227 -11.72 -16.62 22.24
N SER A 228 -10.43 -16.46 22.47
CA SER A 228 -9.79 -16.49 23.80
C SER A 228 -9.94 -15.19 24.59
N ILE A 229 -10.41 -14.09 23.96
CA ILE A 229 -10.48 -12.78 24.60
C ILE A 229 -11.51 -12.75 25.74
N LYS A 230 -11.07 -12.26 26.89
CA LYS A 230 -11.86 -11.95 28.08
C LYS A 230 -12.09 -10.44 28.09
N LEU A 231 -13.24 -10.04 27.56
CA LEU A 231 -13.63 -8.63 27.41
C LEU A 231 -15.11 -8.45 27.75
N THR A 232 -15.42 -7.39 28.49
CA THR A 232 -16.80 -7.01 28.85
C THR A 232 -17.09 -5.56 28.50
N ALA A 233 -18.35 -5.24 28.18
CA ALA A 233 -18.78 -3.87 27.92
C ALA A 233 -18.66 -2.95 29.16
N LYS A 234 -18.74 -3.54 30.36
CA LYS A 234 -18.58 -2.80 31.62
C LYS A 234 -17.12 -2.37 31.79
N ASN A 235 -16.89 -1.09 32.07
CA ASN A 235 -15.55 -0.52 32.22
C ASN A 235 -14.63 -0.86 31.03
N ILE A 236 -15.13 -0.68 29.81
CA ILE A 236 -14.39 -1.01 28.58
C ILE A 236 -13.09 -0.21 28.45
N GLU A 237 -13.08 1.04 28.90
CA GLU A 237 -11.89 1.90 28.87
C GLU A 237 -10.74 1.31 29.71
N GLY A 238 -11.03 0.83 30.92
CA GLY A 238 -10.04 0.18 31.78
C GLY A 238 -9.53 -1.18 31.29
N GLN A 239 -10.07 -1.69 30.17
CA GLN A 239 -9.63 -2.94 29.53
C GLN A 239 -8.79 -2.69 28.28
N ILE A 240 -8.47 -1.43 27.94
CA ILE A 240 -7.71 -1.06 26.74
C ILE A 240 -6.44 -0.32 27.16
N ALA A 241 -5.29 -0.78 26.69
CA ALA A 241 -4.01 -0.13 26.96
C ALA A 241 -3.14 -0.12 25.69
N ILE A 242 -2.66 1.05 25.27
CA ILE A 242 -1.67 1.18 24.19
C ILE A 242 -0.28 1.18 24.84
N HIS A 243 0.60 0.29 24.40
CA HIS A 243 1.93 0.11 24.99
C HIS A 243 3.01 0.78 24.17
N ASP A 244 3.03 0.53 22.85
CA ASP A 244 4.09 0.99 21.96
C ASP A 244 3.54 1.59 20.67
N ARG A 245 4.27 2.58 20.15
CA ARG A 245 4.08 3.15 18.82
C ARG A 245 5.37 3.09 18.02
N SER A 246 5.23 3.01 16.71
CA SER A 246 6.33 3.16 15.76
C SER A 246 6.77 4.62 15.67
N SER A 247 7.87 4.85 14.96
CA SER A 247 8.36 6.20 14.67
C SER A 247 7.44 7.02 13.74
N GLY A 248 6.57 6.36 12.96
CA GLY A 248 5.53 7.01 12.16
C GLY A 248 4.23 7.26 12.93
N GLY A 249 4.07 6.67 14.12
CA GLY A 249 2.94 6.90 15.02
C GLY A 249 1.99 5.70 15.13
N SER A 250 2.03 4.73 14.22
CA SER A 250 1.18 3.55 14.27
C SER A 250 1.34 2.77 15.57
N ILE A 251 0.23 2.25 16.10
CA ILE A 251 0.26 1.39 17.29
C ILE A 251 0.92 0.06 16.93
N LYS A 252 2.06 -0.24 17.56
CA LYS A 252 2.75 -1.52 17.41
C LYS A 252 2.14 -2.58 18.31
N ARG A 253 1.86 -2.21 19.56
CA ARG A 253 1.29 -3.12 20.56
C ARG A 253 0.27 -2.40 21.44
N MET A 254 -0.87 -3.04 21.62
CA MET A 254 -1.90 -2.67 22.58
C MET A 254 -2.52 -3.92 23.20
N THR A 255 -3.04 -3.82 24.41
CA THR A 255 -3.83 -4.88 25.04
C THR A 255 -5.30 -4.49 25.02
N ILE A 256 -6.16 -5.46 24.70
CA ILE A 256 -7.61 -5.35 24.88
C ILE A 256 -8.08 -6.59 25.66
N GLY A 257 -8.59 -6.39 26.87
CA GLY A 257 -8.86 -7.47 27.80
C GLY A 257 -7.56 -8.16 28.22
N ASN A 258 -7.40 -9.44 27.89
CA ASN A 258 -6.20 -10.24 28.15
C ASN A 258 -5.38 -10.57 26.89
N GLU A 259 -5.70 -9.97 25.75
CA GLU A 259 -5.10 -10.29 24.45
C GLU A 259 -4.30 -9.09 23.92
N GLU A 260 -3.16 -9.37 23.28
CA GLU A 260 -2.34 -8.35 22.63
C GLU A 260 -2.71 -8.20 21.15
N PHE A 261 -2.90 -6.96 20.69
CA PHE A 261 -3.22 -6.59 19.32
C PHE A 261 -2.19 -5.61 18.77
N THR A 262 -2.00 -5.65 17.46
CA THR A 262 -1.36 -4.59 16.67
C THR A 262 -2.40 -3.56 16.24
N GLY A 263 -1.95 -2.32 15.98
CA GLY A 263 -2.82 -1.29 15.39
C GLY A 263 -3.37 -1.70 14.02
N ARG A 264 -2.61 -2.51 13.26
CA ARG A 264 -3.05 -3.05 11.96
C ARG A 264 -4.28 -3.95 12.10
N GLU A 265 -4.28 -4.88 13.06
CA GLU A 265 -5.43 -5.77 13.29
C GLU A 265 -6.69 -4.96 13.63
N ILE A 266 -6.56 -3.95 14.50
CA ILE A 266 -7.69 -3.09 14.88
C ILE A 266 -8.15 -2.25 13.69
N ARG A 267 -7.23 -1.71 12.90
CA ARG A 267 -7.54 -0.98 11.67
C ARG A 267 -8.34 -1.84 10.70
N GLU A 268 -7.92 -3.07 10.46
CA GLU A 268 -8.59 -3.99 9.53
C GLU A 268 -9.98 -4.38 10.04
N LEU A 269 -10.08 -4.76 11.32
CA LEU A 269 -11.34 -5.14 11.95
C LEU A 269 -12.37 -4.00 11.88
N PHE A 270 -11.97 -2.82 12.32
CA PHE A 270 -12.88 -1.68 12.42
C PHE A 270 -12.85 -0.80 11.17
N LYS A 271 -12.20 -1.22 10.08
CA LYS A 271 -12.09 -0.48 8.81
C LYS A 271 -11.68 0.99 9.04
N LEU A 272 -10.64 1.19 9.83
CA LEU A 272 -10.06 2.50 10.13
C LEU A 272 -9.17 2.97 8.96
N LYS A 273 -8.94 4.28 8.87
CA LYS A 273 -8.10 4.87 7.83
C LYS A 273 -6.62 4.51 8.00
N SER A 274 -6.11 4.48 9.24
CA SER A 274 -4.73 4.13 9.55
C SER A 274 -4.62 3.31 10.84
N ALA A 275 -3.40 2.82 11.11
CA ALA A 275 -3.03 2.17 12.37
C ALA A 275 -2.50 3.19 13.41
N ASP A 276 -2.36 4.46 13.05
CA ASP A 276 -2.16 5.56 13.98
C ASP A 276 -3.52 6.10 14.43
N PHE A 277 -3.96 5.67 15.61
CA PHE A 277 -5.20 6.15 16.19
C PHE A 277 -5.12 6.30 17.70
N THR A 278 -5.99 7.14 18.24
CA THR A 278 -6.36 7.11 19.66
C THR A 278 -7.74 6.46 19.79
N ILE A 279 -7.97 5.81 20.92
CA ILE A 279 -9.23 5.14 21.25
C ILE A 279 -9.74 5.69 22.58
N LYS A 280 -11.02 6.07 22.63
CA LYS A 280 -11.69 6.57 23.85
C LYS A 280 -13.06 5.94 23.99
N ALA A 281 -13.46 5.60 25.22
CA ALA A 281 -14.83 5.25 25.51
C ALA A 281 -15.63 6.51 25.85
N SER A 282 -16.82 6.67 25.28
CA SER A 282 -17.72 7.79 25.53
C SER A 282 -19.16 7.27 25.62
N GLY A 283 -19.64 7.03 26.84
CA GLY A 283 -20.94 6.40 27.08
C GLY A 283 -20.95 4.97 26.52
N ASP A 284 -21.93 4.67 25.68
CA ASP A 284 -22.09 3.36 25.04
C ASP A 284 -21.29 3.21 23.73
N ASN A 285 -20.35 4.13 23.45
CA ASN A 285 -19.56 4.14 22.23
C ASN A 285 -18.06 4.11 22.47
N ILE A 286 -17.34 3.52 21.52
CA ILE A 286 -15.90 3.66 21.31
C ILE A 286 -15.67 4.65 20.17
N GLU A 287 -14.95 5.73 20.45
CA GLU A 287 -14.48 6.69 19.44
C GLU A 287 -13.01 6.38 19.10
N PHE A 288 -12.78 6.06 17.83
CA PHE A 288 -11.46 6.07 17.22
C PHE A 288 -11.22 7.44 16.58
N THR A 289 -10.10 8.07 16.89
CA THR A 289 -9.57 9.20 16.12
C THR A 289 -8.29 8.74 15.45
N THR A 290 -8.33 8.59 14.13
CA THR A 290 -7.20 8.17 13.30
C THR A 290 -6.48 9.38 12.72
N ARG A 291 -5.19 9.21 12.43
CA ARG A 291 -4.37 10.20 11.74
C ARG A 291 -3.71 9.56 10.52
N GLY A 292 -3.82 10.20 9.37
CA GLY A 292 -3.41 9.65 8.07
C GLY A 292 -4.38 8.62 7.46
N TYR A 293 -4.09 8.23 6.22
CA TYR A 293 -4.83 7.23 5.47
C TYR A 293 -3.88 6.36 4.62
N GLY A 294 -3.88 5.06 4.90
CA GLY A 294 -3.05 4.07 4.19
C GLY A 294 -2.09 3.38 5.13
N HIS A 295 -1.15 2.61 4.58
CA HIS A 295 -0.20 1.83 5.37
C HIS A 295 0.99 2.65 5.91
N GLY A 296 1.19 3.88 5.43
CA GLY A 296 2.19 4.81 5.97
C GLY A 296 3.62 4.61 5.45
N VAL A 297 3.91 3.55 4.69
CA VAL A 297 5.26 3.22 4.20
C VAL A 297 5.52 3.87 2.83
N GLY A 298 6.75 4.34 2.61
CA GLY A 298 7.16 4.96 1.35
C GLY A 298 6.51 6.31 1.09
N MET A 299 6.13 6.61 -0.15
CA MET A 299 5.67 7.95 -0.53
C MET A 299 4.26 8.27 -0.04
N SER A 300 4.08 9.42 0.61
CA SER A 300 2.75 9.99 0.83
C SER A 300 2.32 10.82 -0.37
N GLN A 301 1.14 10.55 -0.93
CA GLN A 301 0.58 11.30 -2.06
C GLN A 301 0.28 12.76 -1.69
N TRP A 302 -0.33 12.99 -0.52
CA TRP A 302 -0.61 14.34 -0.05
C TRP A 302 0.66 15.09 0.35
N GLY A 303 1.65 14.39 0.91
CA GLY A 303 2.95 14.98 1.22
C GLY A 303 3.74 15.33 -0.05
N ALA A 304 3.73 14.46 -1.07
CA ALA A 304 4.29 14.74 -2.39
C ALA A 304 3.63 15.96 -3.03
N ASN A 305 2.30 16.10 -2.93
CA ASN A 305 1.61 17.30 -3.41
C ASN A 305 2.03 18.56 -2.65
N GLY A 306 2.12 18.47 -1.32
CA GLY A 306 2.57 19.59 -0.50
C GLY A 306 4.01 20.02 -0.80
N MET A 307 4.93 19.07 -1.03
CA MET A 307 6.30 19.35 -1.49
C MET A 307 6.30 20.02 -2.87
N ALA A 308 5.53 19.51 -3.83
CA ALA A 308 5.40 20.10 -5.15
C ALA A 308 4.85 21.55 -5.09
N GLU A 309 3.91 21.84 -4.20
CA GLU A 309 3.41 23.21 -3.97
C GLU A 309 4.45 24.15 -3.36
N LYS A 310 5.51 23.60 -2.75
CA LYS A 310 6.68 24.37 -2.30
C LYS A 310 7.77 24.49 -3.37
N GLY A 311 7.53 23.96 -4.56
CA GLY A 311 8.45 24.04 -5.70
C GLY A 311 9.47 22.91 -5.77
N GLU A 312 9.34 21.87 -4.93
CA GLU A 312 10.19 20.68 -5.00
C GLU A 312 9.90 19.90 -6.29
N SER A 313 10.95 19.41 -6.94
CA SER A 313 10.82 18.60 -8.16
C SER A 313 10.36 17.17 -7.84
N TYR A 314 9.86 16.43 -8.83
CA TYR A 314 9.53 15.01 -8.63
C TYR A 314 10.73 14.19 -8.18
N GLN A 315 11.95 14.56 -8.58
CA GLN A 315 13.17 13.91 -8.14
C GLN A 315 13.42 14.14 -6.64
N ASP A 316 13.24 15.37 -6.15
CA ASP A 316 13.40 15.71 -4.73
C ASP A 316 12.35 14.99 -3.88
N ILE A 317 11.11 14.96 -4.35
CA ILE A 317 10.01 14.21 -3.73
C ILE A 317 10.36 12.73 -3.59
N LEU A 318 10.77 12.08 -4.68
CA LEU A 318 11.10 10.66 -4.66
C LEU A 318 12.32 10.37 -3.78
N GLN A 319 13.36 11.21 -3.83
CA GLN A 319 14.56 11.05 -3.04
C GLN A 319 14.29 11.20 -1.53
N HIS A 320 13.35 12.06 -1.17
CA HIS A 320 12.91 12.26 0.21
C HIS A 320 12.21 11.01 0.76
N TYR A 321 11.27 10.43 0.01
CA TYR A 321 10.50 9.28 0.47
C TYR A 321 11.22 7.92 0.30
N TYR A 322 12.11 7.80 -0.68
CA TYR A 322 12.84 6.57 -0.97
C TYR A 322 14.35 6.78 -0.78
N GLN A 323 14.81 6.59 0.46
CA GLN A 323 16.18 6.94 0.86
C GLN A 323 17.25 6.08 0.20
N GLY A 324 18.36 6.71 -0.24
CA GLY A 324 19.49 6.00 -0.84
C GLY A 324 19.21 5.40 -2.22
N THR A 325 18.07 5.72 -2.83
CA THR A 325 17.72 5.29 -4.17
C THR A 325 18.29 6.22 -5.24
N GLN A 326 18.21 5.78 -6.49
CA GLN A 326 18.55 6.56 -7.68
C GLN A 326 17.42 6.51 -8.68
N LEU A 327 17.34 7.50 -9.56
CA LEU A 327 16.48 7.42 -10.74
C LEU A 327 17.27 6.82 -11.90
N SER A 328 16.67 5.84 -12.56
CA SER A 328 17.22 5.18 -13.74
C SER A 328 16.23 5.25 -14.88
N LYS A 329 16.73 5.19 -16.13
CA LYS A 329 15.89 5.17 -17.33
C LYS A 329 15.96 3.80 -17.98
N ILE A 330 14.80 3.16 -18.16
CA ILE A 330 14.68 1.93 -18.95
C ILE A 330 14.94 2.27 -20.43
N LYS A 331 15.58 1.37 -21.17
CA LYS A 331 15.95 1.65 -22.58
C LYS A 331 14.69 1.64 -23.45
N SER A 332 14.72 2.27 -24.60
CA SER A 332 13.68 2.14 -25.63
C SER A 332 14.40 1.76 -26.92
N TYR A 333 13.85 0.82 -27.69
CA TYR A 333 14.33 0.61 -29.07
C TYR A 333 13.43 1.42 -29.99
N HIS A 334 13.94 2.57 -30.44
CA HIS A 334 13.30 3.34 -31.50
C HIS A 334 13.89 2.97 -32.86
#